data_AF-A0AAD7H153-F1
#
_entry.id   AF-A0AAD7H153-F1
#
_cell.length_a   1.000
_cell.length_b   1.000
_cell.length_c   1.000
_cell.angle_alpha   90.00
_cell.angle_beta   90.00
_cell.angle_gamma   90.00
#
_symmetry.space_group_name_H-M   'P 1'
#
loop_
_entity.id
_entity.type
_entity.pdbx_description
1 polymer ?
#
loop_
_entity_poly.entity_id
_entity_poly.type
_entity_poly.pdbx_seq_one_letter_code
_entity_poly.pdbx_strand_id
1 'polypeptide(L)' 'HYRLWHRGIKHSDISATNLLYRCGNPNVVVLNDFDLAHLGQDDVHLRTRTIEFMALQLLTQKGLEGEIPRSYRHDL' A
#
# COMPACT_ATOMS: atom_id res chain seq x y z
N HIS A 1 -6.57 0.43 -5.48
CA HIS A 1 -5.74 -0.57 -4.76
C HIS A 1 -6.05 -2.02 -5.16
N TYR A 2 -7.27 -2.55 -4.93
CA TYR A 2 -7.68 -3.93 -5.27
C TYR A 2 -7.12 -4.47 -6.60
N ARG A 3 -7.37 -3.74 -7.69
CA ARG A 3 -6.96 -4.15 -9.05
C ARG A 3 -5.43 -4.19 -9.25
N LEU A 4 -4.67 -3.38 -8.50
CA LEU A 4 -3.20 -3.41 -8.55
C LEU A 4 -2.69 -4.65 -7.83
N TRP A 5 -3.22 -4.91 -6.63
CA TRP A 5 -2.88 -6.07 -5.82
C TRP A 5 -3.07 -7.38 -6.58
N HIS A 6 -4.24 -7.59 -7.20
CA HIS A 6 -4.52 -8.79 -8.00
C HIS A 6 -3.67 -8.93 -9.27
N ARG A 7 -3.03 -7.85 -9.72
CA ARG A 7 -2.05 -7.87 -10.82
C ARG A 7 -0.61 -8.01 -10.32
N GLY A 8 -0.42 -8.28 -9.03
CA GLY A 8 0.90 -8.42 -8.42
C GLY A 8 1.64 -7.10 -8.21
N ILE A 9 0.96 -5.94 -8.33
CA ILE A 9 1.57 -4.63 -8.10
C ILE A 9 1.22 -4.18 -6.68
N LYS A 10 2.23 -4.09 -5.81
CA LYS A 10 2.10 -3.64 -4.43
C LYS A 10 2.59 -2.20 -4.34
N HIS A 11 1.69 -1.23 -4.13
CA HIS A 11 2.02 0.21 -4.10
C HIS A 11 2.93 0.59 -2.93
N SER A 12 2.73 -0.03 -1.77
CA SER A 12 3.56 0.16 -0.56
C SER A 12 3.58 1.55 0.06
N ASP A 13 2.72 2.47 -0.37
CA ASP A 13 2.56 3.79 0.27
C ASP A 13 1.16 4.34 0.05
N ILE A 14 0.15 3.59 0.51
CA ILE A 14 -1.23 4.01 0.37
C ILE A 14 -1.57 4.92 1.52
N SER A 15 -1.89 6.17 1.19
CA SER A 15 -2.21 7.22 2.13
C SER A 15 -3.19 8.21 1.49
N ALA A 16 -3.88 8.99 2.31
CA ALA A 16 -4.77 10.04 1.81
C ALA A 16 -4.02 11.13 1.01
N THR A 17 -2.74 11.35 1.31
CA THR A 17 -1.89 12.34 0.61
C THR A 17 -1.51 11.90 -0.79
N ASN A 18 -1.51 10.60 -1.07
CA ASN A 18 -1.21 10.03 -2.39
C ASN A 18 -2.46 9.87 -3.27
N LEU A 19 -3.61 10.40 -2.82
CA LEU A 19 -4.85 10.46 -3.60
C LEU A 19 -5.02 11.85 -4.24
N LEU A 20 -5.15 11.87 -5.57
CA LEU A 20 -5.46 13.07 -6.33
C LEU A 20 -6.95 13.09 -6.67
N TYR A 21 -7.62 14.19 -6.33
CA TYR A 21 -9.02 14.43 -6.66
C TYR A 21 -9.13 15.30 -7.91
N ARG A 22 -10.05 14.97 -8.82
CA ARG A 22 -10.36 15.85 -9.95
C ARG A 22 -11.07 17.11 -9.45
N CYS A 23 -10.53 18.27 -9.81
CA CYS A 23 -11.19 19.55 -9.56
C CYS A 23 -12.60 19.56 -10.18
N GLY A 24 -13.61 19.93 -9.40
CA GLY A 24 -15.01 19.93 -9.83
C GLY A 24 -15.71 18.55 -9.85
N ASN A 25 -15.00 17.45 -9.55
CA ASN A 25 -15.62 16.14 -9.36
C ASN A 25 -14.83 15.29 -8.34
N PRO A 26 -15.13 15.42 -7.03
CA PRO A 26 -14.41 14.71 -5.97
C PRO A 26 -14.61 13.18 -6.00
N ASN A 27 -15.57 12.67 -6.79
CA ASN A 27 -15.77 11.23 -6.94
C ASN A 27 -14.76 10.58 -7.90
N VAL A 28 -13.99 11.38 -8.64
CA VAL A 28 -12.93 10.89 -9.50
C VAL A 28 -11.60 11.04 -8.77
N VAL A 29 -11.11 9.91 -8.27
CA VAL A 29 -9.86 9.81 -7.50
C VAL A 29 -8.84 8.97 -8.26
N VAL A 30 -7.59 9.44 -8.29
CA VAL A 30 -6.45 8.72 -8.84
C VAL A 30 -5.43 8.48 -7.74
N LEU A 31 -4.94 7.25 -7.64
CA LEU A 31 -3.80 6.90 -6.79
C LEU A 31 -2.51 7.26 -7.51
N ASN A 32 -1.63 8.04 -6.88
CA ASN A 32 -0.35 8.49 -7.39
C ASN A 32 0.81 8.00 -6.49
N ASP A 33 2.04 8.27 -6.90
CA ASP A 33 3.28 8.03 -6.16
C ASP A 33 3.68 6.56 -6.04
N PHE A 34 4.11 6.00 -7.18
CA PHE A 34 4.49 4.59 -7.33
C PHE A 34 5.99 4.34 -7.13
N ASP A 35 6.75 5.27 -6.55
CA ASP A 35 8.20 5.13 -6.34
C ASP A 35 8.57 3.97 -5.40
N LEU A 36 7.69 3.63 -4.46
CA LEU A 36 7.82 2.47 -3.56
C LEU A 36 7.06 1.22 -4.07
N ALA A 37 6.41 1.34 -5.23
CA ALA A 37 5.69 0.22 -5.81
C ALA A 37 6.65 -0.85 -6.30
N HIS A 38 6.27 -2.11 -6.15
CA HIS A 38 7.07 -3.23 -6.63
C HIS A 38 6.18 -4.42 -7.01
N LEU A 39 6.81 -5.35 -7.73
CA LEU A 39 6.16 -6.58 -8.16
C LEU A 39 6.17 -7.59 -7.03
N GLY A 40 5.13 -8.42 -6.94
CA GLY A 40 4.83 -9.21 -5.75
C GLY A 40 5.90 -10.20 -5.29
N GLN A 41 6.97 -10.40 -6.07
CA GLN A 41 8.14 -11.23 -5.77
C GLN A 41 9.26 -10.50 -5.02
N ASP A 42 9.24 -9.16 -4.98
CA ASP A 42 10.28 -8.41 -4.28
C ASP A 42 9.90 -8.29 -2.79
N ASP A 43 10.71 -8.90 -1.92
CA ASP A 43 10.59 -8.85 -0.45
C ASP A 43 11.03 -7.48 0.09
N VAL A 44 10.30 -6.44 -0.32
CA VAL A 44 10.55 -5.07 0.13
C VAL A 44 9.67 -4.78 1.33
N HIS A 45 9.99 -5.42 2.47
CA HIS A 45 9.22 -5.32 3.70
C HIS A 45 9.26 -3.91 4.34
N LEU A 46 10.29 -3.13 4.03
CA LEU A 46 10.63 -1.89 4.76
C LEU A 46 10.44 -0.59 3.96
N ARG A 47 9.91 -0.63 2.73
CA ARG A 47 9.67 0.58 1.94
C ARG A 47 8.25 1.13 2.07
N THR A 48 7.68 1.12 3.27
CA THR A 48 6.42 1.85 3.50
C THR A 48 6.75 3.08 4.32
N ARG A 49 6.49 4.28 3.77
CA ARG A 49 6.80 5.53 4.46
C ARG A 49 5.70 5.92 5.44
N THR A 50 4.47 5.49 5.20
CA THR A 50 3.32 5.90 6.02
C THR A 50 2.90 4.80 7.00
N ILE A 51 3.42 4.88 8.24
CA ILE A 51 3.20 3.91 9.32
C ILE A 51 1.72 3.84 9.71
N GLU A 52 1.01 4.97 9.66
CA GLU A 52 -0.39 5.10 10.08
C GLU A 52 -1.37 4.30 9.21
N PHE A 53 -0.98 3.96 7.98
CA PHE A 53 -1.79 3.13 7.07
C PHE A 53 -1.27 1.68 6.96
N MET A 54 -0.31 1.31 7.80
CA MET A 54 0.24 -0.05 7.83
C MET A 54 -0.66 -0.97 8.66
N ALA A 55 -0.79 -2.24 8.23
CA ALA A 55 -1.46 -3.25 9.04
C ALA A 55 -0.70 -3.47 10.36
N LEU A 56 -1.41 -3.49 11.49
CA LEU A 56 -0.82 -3.61 12.84
C LEU A 56 0.15 -4.80 12.99
N GLN A 57 -0.14 -5.91 12.32
CA GLN A 57 0.71 -7.10 12.35
C GLN A 57 2.11 -6.82 11.79
N LEU A 58 2.23 -5.92 10.81
CA LEU A 58 3.50 -5.53 10.22
C LEU A 58 4.32 -4.61 11.13
N LEU A 59 3.69 -4.00 12.14
CA LEU A 59 4.35 -3.18 13.16
C LEU A 59 4.97 -4.01 14.30
N THR A 60 4.79 -5.33 14.29
CA THR A 60 5.45 -6.24 15.24
C THR A 60 6.90 -6.49 14.82
N GLN A 61 7.74 -6.99 15.75
CA GLN A 61 9.12 -7.37 15.44
C GLN A 61 9.21 -8.29 14.22
N LYS A 62 8.39 -9.34 14.19
CA LYS A 62 8.26 -10.28 13.06
C LYS A 62 7.84 -9.60 11.76
N GLY A 63 6.98 -8.59 11.85
CA GLY A 63 6.56 -7.79 10.72
C GLY A 63 7.70 -6.95 10.13
N LEU A 64 8.49 -6.31 10.99
CA LEU A 64 9.65 -5.52 10.61
C LEU A 64 10.79 -6.39 10.05
N GLU A 65 10.93 -7.61 10.55
CA GLU A 65 11.87 -8.64 10.05
C GLU A 65 11.40 -9.29 8.73
N GLY A 66 10.18 -8.98 8.27
CA GLY A 66 9.62 -9.51 7.03
C GLY A 66 9.00 -10.90 7.13
N GLU A 67 8.93 -11.48 8.33
CA GLU A 67 8.34 -12.80 8.56
C GLU A 67 6.80 -12.82 8.37
N ILE A 68 6.16 -11.65 8.42
CA ILE A 68 4.72 -11.52 8.18
C ILE A 68 4.48 -11.04 6.74
N PRO A 69 3.86 -11.87 5.89
CA PRO A 69 3.56 -11.47 4.53
C PRO A 69 2.46 -10.40 4.52
N ARG A 70 2.64 -9.41 3.65
CA ARG A 70 1.59 -8.42 3.39
C ARG A 70 0.41 -9.08 2.68
N SER A 71 -0.80 -8.77 3.13
CA SER A 71 -2.05 -9.24 2.54
C SER A 71 -2.97 -8.06 2.22
N TYR A 72 -3.73 -8.17 1.15
CA TYR A 72 -4.82 -7.24 0.87
C TYR A 72 -6.10 -7.74 1.53
N ARG A 73 -6.73 -6.89 2.33
CA ARG A 73 -8.00 -7.11 3.03
C ARG A 73 -8.89 -5.91 2.74
N HIS A 74 -10.11 -6.15 2.29
CA HIS A 74 -11.13 -5.10 2.07
C HIS A 74 -12.36 -5.31 2.97
N ASP A 75 -12.48 -6.50 3.55
CA ASP A 75 -13.62 -7.07 4.24
C ASP A 75 -13.71 -6.71 5.73
N LEU A 76 -13.00 -5.65 6.16
CA LEU A 76 -13.07 -5.12 7.53
C LEU A 76 -14.09 -4.00 7.65
#